data_AF-D6Y3P1-F1
#
_entry.id   AF-D6Y3P1-F1
#
_cell.length_a   1.000
_cell.length_b   1.000
_cell.length_c   1.000
_cell.angle_alpha   90.00
_cell.angle_beta   90.00
_cell.angle_gamma   90.00
#
_symmetry.space_group_name_H-M   'P 1'
#
loop_
_entity.id
_entity.type
_entity.pdbx_description
1 polymer ?
#
loop_
_entity_poly.entity_id
_entity_poly.type
_entity_poly.pdbx_seq_one_letter_code
_entity_poly.pdbx_strand_id
1 'polypeptide(L)'
;MTRRGHVAAALGLATSSREECLYCEGGELLAEMFDWEIFIPVDGVDQLGPCGTSAWQATSMDALRAALRRMDPAAKPWGRIIHRFYDFGVLPDEWSRRVIFHATLDPAGSVRFERVGP
;
A
#
# COMPACT_ATOMS: atom_id res chain seq x y z
N MET A 1 62.29 -20.65 -18.76
CA MET A 1 62.35 -19.23 -18.37
C MET A 1 61.18 -18.92 -17.45
N THR A 2 61.44 -18.82 -16.15
CA THR A 2 60.46 -18.38 -15.13
C THR A 2 60.73 -16.92 -14.84
N ARG A 3 59.77 -16.03 -15.11
CA ARG A 3 59.84 -14.60 -14.74
C ARG A 3 58.85 -14.32 -13.62
N ARG A 4 59.38 -14.05 -12.43
CA ARG A 4 58.67 -13.44 -11.28
C ARG A 4 58.61 -11.91 -11.45
N GLY A 5 57.59 -11.30 -10.86
CA GLY A 5 57.45 -9.85 -10.63
C GLY A 5 55.99 -9.43 -10.80
N HIS A 6 55.34 -8.61 -9.99
CA HIS A 6 55.64 -7.96 -8.71
C HIS A 6 54.25 -7.45 -8.21
N VAL A 7 54.01 -7.47 -6.90
CA VAL A 7 52.76 -6.98 -6.29
C VAL A 7 52.81 -5.46 -6.19
N ALA A 8 51.74 -4.78 -6.62
CA ALA A 8 51.45 -3.40 -6.23
C ALA A 8 50.13 -3.39 -5.45
N ALA A 9 50.23 -3.12 -4.15
CA ALA A 9 49.11 -2.86 -3.28
C ALA A 9 48.60 -1.44 -3.52
N ALA A 10 47.33 -1.28 -3.90
CA ALA A 10 46.63 -0.02 -3.78
C ALA A 10 45.78 -0.07 -2.50
N LEU A 11 46.30 0.58 -1.47
CA LEU A 11 45.59 0.95 -0.25
C LEU A 11 44.45 1.91 -0.61
N GLY A 12 43.21 1.45 -0.48
CA GLY A 12 42.02 2.27 -0.45
C GLY A 12 41.24 1.95 0.81
N LEU A 13 41.45 2.76 1.85
CA LEU A 13 40.70 2.73 3.11
C LEU A 13 39.19 2.79 2.83
N ALA A 14 38.48 1.77 3.27
CA ALA A 14 37.12 1.90 3.79
C ALA A 14 36.89 0.78 4.80
N THR A 15 37.55 0.89 5.95
CA THR A 15 37.07 0.25 7.18
C THR A 15 35.79 0.97 7.58
N SER A 16 34.64 0.45 7.17
CA SER A 16 33.38 0.70 7.87
C SER A 16 32.69 -0.63 8.05
N SER A 17 32.69 -1.07 9.29
CA SER A 17 32.02 -2.23 9.87
C SER A 17 31.06 -2.97 8.94
N ARG A 18 31.49 -4.14 8.48
CA ARG A 18 30.58 -5.21 8.09
C ARG A 18 29.95 -5.76 9.38
N GLU A 19 29.06 -4.97 9.99
CA GLU A 19 28.10 -5.54 10.93
C GLU A 19 27.32 -6.58 10.14
N GLU A 20 27.52 -7.82 10.55
CA GLU A 20 26.75 -8.97 10.10
C GLU A 20 25.28 -8.63 10.25
N CYS A 21 24.64 -8.31 9.12
CA CYS A 21 23.21 -8.14 9.07
C CYS A 21 22.59 -9.51 9.39
N LEU A 22 22.25 -9.72 10.66
CA LEU A 22 21.69 -10.96 11.21
C LEU A 22 20.30 -11.29 10.63
N TYR A 23 19.75 -10.41 9.80
CA TYR A 23 18.49 -10.55 9.08
C TYR A 23 18.65 -10.13 7.61
N CYS A 24 19.43 -10.89 6.84
CA CYS A 24 19.37 -10.85 5.38
C CYS A 24 18.38 -11.88 4.83
N GLU A 25 17.11 -11.80 5.24
CA GLU A 25 16.00 -12.34 4.45
C GLU A 25 15.23 -11.16 3.88
N GLY A 26 15.76 -10.62 2.79
CA GLY A 26 15.16 -9.54 2.02
C GLY A 26 13.90 -10.00 1.31
N GLY A 27 12.81 -10.12 2.05
CA GLY A 27 11.50 -9.84 1.47
C GLY A 27 11.44 -8.33 1.26
N GLU A 28 11.19 -7.88 0.02
CA GLU A 28 10.85 -6.47 -0.21
C GLU A 28 9.72 -6.09 0.76
N LEU A 29 10.03 -5.24 1.74
CA LEU A 29 9.00 -4.48 2.43
C LEU A 29 8.27 -3.72 1.34
N LEU A 30 7.05 -4.14 1.03
CA LEU A 30 6.18 -3.39 0.13
C LEU A 30 6.05 -2.00 0.75
N ALA A 31 6.80 -1.03 0.24
CA ALA A 31 6.81 0.34 0.75
C ALA A 31 5.43 1.01 0.59
N GLU A 32 4.52 0.34 -0.11
CA GLU A 32 3.20 0.80 -0.47
C GLU A 32 2.19 -0.36 -0.40
N MET A 33 1.04 -0.07 0.18
CA MET A 33 -0.13 -0.94 0.23
C MET A 33 -1.39 -0.11 -0.05
N PHE A 34 -2.45 -0.78 -0.47
CA PHE A 34 -3.74 -0.16 -0.71
C PHE A 34 -4.81 -0.88 0.08
N ASP A 35 -5.50 -0.14 0.94
CA ASP A 35 -6.71 -0.64 1.59
C ASP A 35 -7.94 -0.20 0.80
N TRP A 36 -9.00 -0.97 0.92
CA TRP A 36 -10.33 -0.59 0.49
C TRP A 36 -11.33 -0.87 1.60
N GLU A 37 -12.29 0.03 1.77
CA GLU A 37 -13.30 -0.02 2.82
C GLU A 37 -14.66 0.36 2.24
N ILE A 38 -15.72 -0.33 2.67
CA ILE A 38 -17.12 0.01 2.38
C ILE A 38 -17.76 0.58 3.64
N PHE A 39 -18.61 1.58 3.46
CA PHE A 39 -19.42 2.19 4.49
C PHE A 39 -20.89 2.11 4.12
N ILE A 40 -21.73 1.86 5.12
CA ILE A 40 -23.18 1.77 4.99
C ILE A 40 -23.78 2.79 5.95
N PRO A 41 -24.49 3.81 5.44
CA PRO A 41 -25.20 4.76 6.28
C PRO A 41 -26.33 4.06 7.07
N VAL A 42 -26.24 4.08 8.40
CA VAL A 42 -27.27 3.58 9.33
C VAL A 42 -27.54 4.65 10.37
N ASP A 43 -28.79 5.12 10.45
CA ASP A 43 -29.22 6.16 11.41
C ASP A 43 -28.34 7.43 11.39
N GLY A 44 -27.87 7.82 10.20
CA GLY A 44 -27.00 9.00 10.02
C GLY A 44 -25.53 8.78 10.37
N VAL A 45 -25.13 7.56 10.71
CA VAL A 45 -23.75 7.17 10.99
C VAL A 45 -23.27 6.16 9.96
N ASP A 46 -22.07 6.38 9.42
CA ASP A 46 -21.45 5.41 8.52
C ASP A 46 -20.91 4.21 9.31
N GLN A 47 -21.51 3.04 9.11
CA GLN A 47 -21.02 1.78 9.65
C GLN A 47 -20.01 1.14 8.70
N LEU A 48 -18.90 0.65 9.25
CA LEU A 48 -17.90 -0.08 8.47
C LEU A 48 -18.46 -1.43 8.03
N GLY A 49 -18.49 -1.64 6.71
CA GLY A 49 -18.83 -2.89 6.05
C GLY A 49 -17.58 -3.69 5.66
N PRO A 50 -17.66 -4.50 4.59
CA PRO A 50 -16.51 -5.24 4.08
C PRO A 50 -15.32 -4.34 3.74
N CYS A 51 -14.13 -4.82 4.05
CA CYS A 51 -12.87 -4.15 3.76
C CYS A 51 -11.78 -5.17 3.39
N GLY A 52 -10.66 -4.68 2.86
CA GLY A 52 -9.52 -5.53 2.54
C GLY A 52 -8.29 -4.70 2.18
N THR A 53 -7.18 -5.39 1.90
CA THR A 53 -5.91 -4.76 1.55
C THR A 53 -5.21 -5.54 0.42
N SER A 54 -4.40 -4.86 -0.37
CA SER A 54 -3.59 -5.46 -1.43
C SER A 54 -2.36 -4.62 -1.74
N ALA A 55 -1.34 -5.24 -2.33
CA ALA A 55 -0.15 -4.54 -2.81
C ALA A 55 -0.41 -3.59 -4.00
N TRP A 56 -1.53 -3.74 -4.72
CA TRP A 56 -1.77 -3.06 -6.00
C TRP A 56 -3.07 -2.25 -6.00
N GLN A 57 -2.98 -0.98 -6.37
CA GLN A 57 -4.12 -0.07 -6.42
C GLN A 57 -5.28 -0.64 -7.26
N ALA A 58 -4.99 -1.13 -8.47
CA ALA A 58 -6.00 -1.66 -9.38
C ALA A 58 -6.76 -2.84 -8.75
N THR A 59 -6.04 -3.73 -8.07
CA THR A 59 -6.64 -4.87 -7.35
C THR A 59 -7.57 -4.42 -6.24
N SER A 60 -7.18 -3.40 -5.45
CA SER A 60 -8.06 -2.82 -4.43
C SER A 60 -9.29 -2.14 -5.02
N MET A 61 -9.15 -1.42 -6.13
CA MET A 61 -10.28 -0.80 -6.83
C MET A 61 -11.26 -1.84 -7.38
N ASP A 62 -10.76 -2.93 -7.97
CA ASP A 62 -11.60 -4.01 -8.48
C ASP A 62 -12.29 -4.80 -7.37
N ALA A 63 -11.57 -5.06 -6.27
CA ALA A 63 -12.14 -5.68 -5.07
C ALA A 63 -13.26 -4.82 -4.48
N LEU A 64 -13.04 -3.51 -4.34
CA LEU A 64 -14.04 -2.56 -3.86
C LEU A 64 -15.25 -2.51 -4.80
N ARG A 65 -15.03 -2.44 -6.11
CA ARG A 65 -16.11 -2.44 -7.11
C ARG A 65 -16.94 -3.72 -7.02
N ALA A 66 -16.30 -4.88 -6.92
CA ALA A 66 -16.97 -6.16 -6.80
C ALA A 66 -17.75 -6.28 -5.49
N ALA A 67 -17.20 -5.77 -4.39
CA ALA A 67 -17.86 -5.77 -3.09
C ALA A 67 -19.06 -4.82 -3.06
N LEU A 68 -18.94 -3.58 -3.54
CA LEU A 68 -20.05 -2.61 -3.63
C LEU A 68 -21.21 -3.15 -4.47
N ARG A 69 -20.93 -3.80 -5.61
CA ARG A 69 -21.98 -4.40 -6.46
C ARG A 69 -22.80 -5.50 -5.80
N ARG A 70 -22.33 -6.09 -4.71
CA ARG A 70 -23.07 -7.09 -3.92
C ARG A 70 -23.95 -6.48 -2.83
N MET A 71 -23.82 -5.18 -2.59
CA MET A 71 -24.59 -4.46 -1.57
C MET A 71 -25.96 -4.02 -2.13
N ASP A 72 -26.89 -3.74 -1.22
CA ASP A 72 -28.18 -3.14 -1.58
C ASP A 72 -27.99 -1.65 -1.98
N PRO A 73 -28.30 -1.25 -3.23
CA PRO A 73 -28.23 0.15 -3.64
C PRO A 73 -29.14 1.08 -2.84
N ALA A 74 -30.26 0.58 -2.30
CA ALA A 74 -31.19 1.39 -1.50
C ALA A 74 -30.58 1.84 -0.17
N ALA A 75 -29.62 1.06 0.36
CA ALA A 75 -28.86 1.42 1.56
C ALA A 75 -27.80 2.51 1.29
N LYS A 76 -27.63 2.95 0.04
CA LYS A 76 -26.65 3.96 -0.39
C LYS A 76 -25.23 3.69 0.12
N PRO A 77 -24.69 2.46 -0.08
CA PRO A 77 -23.33 2.16 0.34
C PRO A 77 -22.34 2.98 -0.48
N TRP A 78 -21.25 3.36 0.16
CA TRP A 78 -20.12 4.02 -0.47
C TRP A 78 -18.82 3.36 -0.02
N GLY A 79 -17.70 3.69 -0.64
CA GLY A 79 -16.42 3.16 -0.22
C GLY A 79 -15.26 4.09 -0.53
N ARG A 80 -14.08 3.70 -0.09
CA ARG A 80 -12.86 4.47 -0.32
C ARG A 80 -11.66 3.57 -0.56
N ILE A 81 -10.68 4.11 -1.26
CA ILE A 81 -9.34 3.52 -1.41
C ILE A 81 -8.36 4.35 -0.60
N ILE A 82 -7.58 3.68 0.24
CA ILE A 82 -6.56 4.28 1.08
C ILE A 82 -5.20 3.81 0.59
N HIS A 83 -4.35 4.75 0.24
CA HIS A 83 -2.94 4.54 0.00
C HIS A 83 -2.20 4.54 1.33
N ARG A 84 -1.61 3.41 1.69
CA ARG A 84 -0.69 3.26 2.81
C ARG A 84 0.72 3.24 2.26
N PHE A 85 1.58 4.12 2.75
CA PHE A 85 2.97 4.13 2.31
C PHE A 85 3.89 4.34 3.50
N TYR A 86 5.09 3.80 3.38
CA TYR A 86 6.16 4.07 4.31
C TYR A 86 6.71 5.47 4.05
N ASP A 87 6.71 6.31 5.09
CA ASP A 87 7.33 7.63 5.06
C ASP A 87 8.61 7.61 5.92
N PHE A 88 9.73 7.96 5.31
CA PHE A 88 11.04 7.87 5.98
C PHE A 88 11.14 8.93 7.07
N GLY A 89 11.12 8.51 8.33
CA GLY A 89 11.15 9.40 9.51
C GLY A 89 9.94 9.24 10.45
N VAL A 90 8.96 8.44 10.05
CA VAL A 90 7.84 8.02 10.90
C VAL A 90 8.13 6.62 11.46
N LEU A 91 7.78 6.36 12.72
CA LEU A 91 8.01 5.06 13.35
C LEU A 91 7.36 3.94 12.50
N PRO A 92 7.96 2.73 12.41
CA PRO A 92 7.48 1.64 11.54
C PRO A 92 6.00 1.24 11.73
N ASP A 93 5.44 1.52 12.90
CA ASP A 93 4.04 1.23 13.24
C ASP A 93 3.04 2.29 12.75
N GLU A 94 3.52 3.47 12.33
CA GLU A 94 2.72 4.59 11.85
C GLU A 94 2.86 4.71 10.33
N TRP A 95 2.25 3.78 9.61
CA TRP A 95 2.12 3.92 8.15
C TRP A 95 1.34 5.19 7.82
N SER A 96 1.89 6.05 6.98
CA SER A 96 1.16 7.18 6.43
C SER A 96 -0.02 6.66 5.62
N ARG A 97 -1.23 7.18 5.90
CA ARG A 97 -2.47 6.79 5.24
C ARG A 97 -3.06 7.99 4.53
N ARG A 98 -3.39 7.85 3.26
CA ARG A 98 -4.07 8.88 2.46
C ARG A 98 -5.24 8.28 1.70
N VAL A 99 -6.43 8.87 1.85
CA VAL A 99 -7.55 8.50 0.98
C VAL A 99 -7.28 9.05 -0.42
N ILE A 100 -7.31 8.19 -1.43
CA ILE A 100 -7.01 8.57 -2.82
C ILE A 100 -8.22 8.48 -3.75
N PHE A 101 -9.22 7.67 -3.39
CA PHE A 101 -10.49 7.59 -4.11
C PHE A 101 -11.66 7.42 -3.17
N HIS A 102 -12.80 8.02 -3.55
CA HIS A 102 -14.12 7.61 -3.10
C HIS A 102 -14.81 6.80 -4.20
N ALA A 103 -15.68 5.90 -3.80
CA ALA A 103 -16.50 5.10 -4.69
C ALA A 103 -17.96 5.17 -4.24
N THR A 104 -18.87 5.37 -5.17
CA THR A 104 -20.32 5.38 -4.93
C THR A 104 -21.00 4.33 -5.79
N LEU A 105 -22.02 3.69 -5.23
CA LEU A 105 -22.91 2.78 -5.96
C LEU A 105 -24.16 3.54 -6.37
N ASP A 106 -24.44 3.62 -7.67
CA ASP A 106 -25.67 4.22 -8.17
C ASP A 106 -26.86 3.23 -8.13
N PRO A 107 -28.11 3.73 -8.25
CA PRO A 107 -29.29 2.86 -8.24
C PRO A 107 -29.35 1.81 -9.37
N ALA A 108 -28.56 1.98 -10.44
CA ALA A 108 -28.45 1.02 -11.53
C ALA A 108 -27.38 -0.05 -11.27
N GLY A 109 -26.72 -0.03 -10.11
CA GLY A 109 -25.66 -0.97 -9.74
C GLY A 109 -24.30 -0.65 -10.36
N SER A 110 -24.14 0.54 -10.96
CA SER A 110 -22.85 0.99 -11.48
C SER A 110 -22.05 1.67 -10.37
N VAL A 111 -20.74 1.39 -10.35
CA VAL A 111 -19.81 1.96 -9.37
C VAL A 111 -19.00 3.05 -10.03
N ARG A 112 -19.06 4.27 -9.49
CA ARG A 112 -18.26 5.40 -9.93
C ARG A 112 -17.15 5.65 -8.93
N PHE A 113 -15.95 5.89 -9.45
CA PHE A 113 -14.81 6.32 -8.64
C PHE A 113 -14.55 7.80 -8.85
N GLU A 114 -14.33 8.51 -7.76
CA GLU A 114 -13.98 9.92 -7.73
C GLU A 114 -12.65 10.06 -7.01
N ARG A 115 -11.68 10.72 -7.66
CA ARG A 115 -10.36 10.94 -7.08
C ARG A 115 -10.47 12.01 -5.99
N VAL A 116 -9.89 11.75 -4.83
CA VAL A 116 -9.77 12.76 -3.78
C VAL A 116 -8.66 13.73 -4.17
N GLY A 117 -8.89 15.03 -3.97
CA GLY A 117 -7.90 16.07 -4.25
C GLY A 117 -6.57 15.83 -3.51
N PRO A 118 -5.49 16.48 -3.97
CA PRO A 118 -4.17 16.37 -3.36
C PRO A 118 -4.13 16.91 -1.93
#